data_AF-A0AA43QXB3-F1
#
_entry.id   AF-A0AA43QXB3-F1
#
_cell.length_a   1.000
_cell.length_b   1.000
_cell.length_c   1.000
_cell.angle_alpha   90.00
_cell.angle_beta   90.00
_cell.angle_gamma   90.00
#
_symmetry.space_group_name_H-M   'P 1'
#
loop_
_entity.id
_entity.type
_entity.pdbx_description
1 polymer ?
#
loop_
_entity_poly.entity_id
_entity_poly.type
_entity_poly.pdbx_seq_one_letter_code
_entity_poly.pdbx_strand_id
1 'polypeptide(L)'
;MSKKKLLLPILATTTISILPIVAISCENGNSGTSNKPKVQLLTSSQIQEIVDKFEFKLTKKGSDLETENKLNELWEKLVRNKDNTKSNSQIIINWNSEFKDNFIFNFHKLNGFGSSHKYTFKLIWDNQTPAISYQILCVDRNNELEYQGMVKLEIQ
;
A
#
# COMPACT_ATOMS: atom_id res chain seq x y z
N MET A 1 73.19 10.04 15.91
CA MET A 1 72.27 8.88 15.91
C MET A 1 70.90 9.30 16.42
N SER A 2 69.85 9.33 15.58
CA SER A 2 68.48 9.01 16.04
C SER A 2 67.48 8.94 14.89
N LYS A 3 66.98 7.71 14.67
CA LYS A 3 65.59 7.29 14.46
C LYS A 3 64.80 7.92 13.30
N LYS A 4 64.81 7.20 12.18
CA LYS A 4 63.78 7.26 11.12
C LYS A 4 62.44 6.79 11.70
N LYS A 5 61.38 7.59 11.55
CA LYS A 5 60.00 7.21 11.90
C LYS A 5 59.40 6.42 10.75
N LEU A 6 58.98 5.19 11.06
CA LEU A 6 58.27 4.25 10.20
C LEU A 6 56.78 4.65 10.17
N LEU A 7 56.22 4.90 8.98
CA LEU A 7 54.78 5.10 8.79
C LEU A 7 54.17 3.77 8.33
N LEU A 8 53.23 3.23 9.12
CA LEU A 8 52.39 2.09 8.74
C LEU A 8 51.18 2.60 7.94
N PRO A 9 50.80 1.95 6.82
CA PRO A 9 49.52 2.18 6.18
C PRO A 9 48.44 1.27 6.82
N ILE A 10 47.32 1.86 7.20
CA ILE A 10 46.13 1.14 7.69
C ILE A 10 45.35 0.67 6.45
N LEU A 11 45.25 -0.65 6.27
CA LEU A 11 44.38 -1.27 5.27
C LEU A 11 42.91 -1.03 5.66
N ALA A 12 42.15 -0.36 4.80
CA ALA A 12 40.71 -0.27 4.90
C ALA A 12 40.07 -1.60 4.48
N THR A 13 39.46 -2.32 5.43
CA THR A 13 38.64 -3.50 5.14
C THR A 13 37.25 -3.05 4.72
N THR A 14 36.93 -3.21 3.43
CA THR A 14 35.57 -3.05 2.92
C THR A 14 34.72 -4.24 3.37
N THR A 15 33.73 -3.98 4.22
CA THR A 15 32.70 -4.96 4.58
C THR A 15 31.79 -5.17 3.37
N ILE A 16 31.91 -6.32 2.73
CA ILE A 16 31.00 -6.76 1.67
C ILE A 16 29.75 -7.30 2.35
N SER A 17 28.65 -6.53 2.30
CA SER A 17 27.33 -7.00 2.71
C SER A 17 26.87 -8.10 1.75
N ILE A 18 26.91 -9.35 2.21
CA ILE A 18 26.43 -10.51 1.47
C ILE A 18 24.90 -10.54 1.62
N LEU A 19 24.17 -10.25 0.56
CA LEU A 19 22.73 -10.54 0.51
C LEU A 19 22.56 -12.06 0.32
N PRO A 20 21.60 -12.72 1.01
CA PRO A 20 21.33 -14.13 0.80
C PRO A 20 20.72 -14.35 -0.59
N ILE A 21 21.46 -15.00 -1.47
CA ILE A 21 20.94 -15.51 -2.73
C ILE A 21 20.16 -16.78 -2.39
N VAL A 22 18.83 -16.70 -2.34
CA VAL A 22 17.98 -17.90 -2.33
C VAL A 22 18.04 -18.55 -3.71
N ALA A 23 18.83 -19.61 -3.83
CA ALA A 23 18.82 -20.49 -4.99
C ALA A 23 17.65 -21.47 -4.86
N ILE A 24 16.64 -21.34 -5.72
CA ILE A 24 15.58 -22.33 -5.87
C ILE A 24 16.13 -23.42 -6.79
N SER A 25 16.54 -24.55 -6.21
CA SER A 25 16.92 -25.74 -6.98
C SER A 25 15.64 -26.51 -7.32
N CYS A 26 15.22 -26.50 -8.58
CA CYS A 26 14.15 -27.38 -9.03
C CYS A 26 14.75 -28.77 -9.27
N GLU A 27 14.56 -29.67 -8.30
CA GLU A 27 14.90 -31.08 -8.47
C GLU A 27 13.84 -31.76 -9.34
N ASN A 28 14.28 -32.30 -10.46
CA ASN A 28 13.42 -32.90 -11.47
C ASN A 28 13.10 -34.35 -11.08
N GLY A 29 12.08 -34.53 -10.23
CA GLY A 29 11.55 -35.83 -9.81
C GLY A 29 10.13 -36.04 -10.33
N ASN A 30 9.95 -36.92 -11.32
CA ASN A 30 8.67 -37.23 -11.92
C ASN A 30 7.90 -38.29 -11.08
N SER A 31 6.84 -37.90 -10.38
CA SER A 31 5.68 -38.77 -10.08
C SER A 31 4.50 -38.02 -9.44
N GLY A 32 3.39 -37.91 -10.18
CA GLY A 32 2.05 -38.22 -9.66
C GLY A 32 1.51 -37.43 -8.46
N THR A 33 1.43 -36.12 -8.56
CA THR A 33 0.31 -35.25 -8.10
C THR A 33 0.79 -33.84 -8.34
N SER A 34 0.22 -33.14 -9.31
CA SER A 34 0.50 -31.73 -9.51
C SER A 34 -0.12 -30.94 -8.36
N ASN A 35 0.48 -31.01 -7.18
CA ASN A 35 0.30 -30.04 -6.12
C ASN A 35 0.88 -28.73 -6.68
N LYS A 36 0.07 -28.02 -7.48
CA LYS A 36 0.35 -26.63 -7.82
C LYS A 36 0.72 -25.95 -6.51
N PRO A 37 1.85 -25.23 -6.43
CA PRO A 37 2.21 -24.49 -5.23
C PRO A 37 0.98 -23.72 -4.78
N LYS A 38 0.50 -24.00 -3.57
CA LYS A 38 -0.68 -23.32 -3.04
C LYS A 38 -0.31 -21.84 -3.00
N VAL A 39 -0.97 -21.03 -3.82
CA VAL A 39 -0.71 -19.60 -3.91
C VAL A 39 -0.75 -19.03 -2.50
N GLN A 40 0.38 -18.47 -2.08
CA GLN A 40 0.54 -17.92 -0.76
C GLN A 40 -0.25 -16.61 -0.68
N LEU A 41 -1.08 -16.51 0.36
CA LEU A 41 -1.76 -15.26 0.72
C LEU A 41 -0.78 -14.35 1.47
N LEU A 42 -1.12 -13.06 1.55
CA LEU A 42 -0.35 -12.12 2.35
C LEU A 42 -0.20 -12.58 3.80
N THR A 43 1.01 -12.49 4.33
CA THR A 43 1.29 -12.70 5.75
C THR A 43 0.82 -11.48 6.55
N SER A 44 0.62 -11.64 7.86
CA SER A 44 0.26 -10.52 8.73
C SER A 44 1.27 -9.37 8.70
N SER A 45 2.57 -9.65 8.52
CA SER A 45 3.59 -8.61 8.41
C SER A 45 3.49 -7.84 7.09
N GLN A 46 3.18 -8.51 5.97
CA GLN A 46 2.95 -7.85 4.68
C GLN A 46 1.67 -7.00 4.71
N ILE A 47 0.61 -7.51 5.36
CA ILE A 47 -0.61 -6.74 5.59
C ILE A 47 -0.29 -5.48 6.41
N GLN A 48 0.48 -5.61 7.49
CA GLN A 48 0.85 -4.43 8.30
C GLN A 48 1.67 -3.43 7.49
N GLU A 49 2.66 -3.89 6.73
CA GLU A 49 3.44 -3.03 5.83
C GLU A 49 2.54 -2.26 4.85
N ILE A 50 1.51 -2.91 4.29
CA ILE A 50 0.53 -2.27 3.42
C ILE A 50 -0.30 -1.24 4.18
N VAL A 51 -0.81 -1.61 5.36
CA VAL A 51 -1.67 -0.78 6.21
C VAL A 51 -0.95 0.50 6.63
N ASP A 52 0.33 0.40 6.98
CA ASP A 52 1.16 1.52 7.46
C ASP A 52 1.44 2.59 6.38
N LYS A 53 1.12 2.31 5.11
CA LYS A 53 1.28 3.28 4.01
C LYS A 53 0.01 4.05 3.68
N PHE A 54 -1.11 3.70 4.29
CA PHE A 54 -2.33 4.46 4.08
C PHE A 54 -2.22 5.83 4.74
N GLU A 55 -2.60 6.85 3.97
CA GLU A 55 -2.72 8.22 4.44
C GLU A 55 -3.99 8.80 3.83
N PHE A 56 -4.81 9.45 4.65
CA PHE A 56 -5.98 10.16 4.16
C PHE A 56 -6.11 11.49 4.91
N LYS A 57 -5.82 12.59 4.21
CA LYS A 57 -5.77 13.93 4.79
C LYS A 57 -6.26 14.98 3.80
N LEU A 58 -6.47 16.20 4.28
CA LEU A 58 -6.85 17.33 3.44
C LEU A 58 -5.64 17.93 2.73
N THR A 59 -5.86 18.43 1.51
CA THR A 59 -4.97 19.43 0.91
C THR A 59 -5.25 20.80 1.55
N LYS A 60 -4.44 21.82 1.20
CA LYS A 60 -4.75 23.21 1.61
C LYS A 60 -6.18 23.63 1.20
N LYS A 61 -6.58 23.33 -0.03
CA LYS A 61 -7.93 23.67 -0.54
C LYS A 61 -9.02 22.90 0.19
N GLY A 62 -8.77 21.64 0.55
CA GLY A 62 -9.66 20.86 1.40
C GLY A 62 -9.81 21.47 2.81
N SER A 63 -8.71 21.94 3.41
CA SER A 63 -8.73 22.64 4.70
C SER A 63 -9.51 23.96 4.65
N ASP A 64 -9.38 24.71 3.55
CA ASP A 64 -10.17 25.93 3.33
C ASP A 64 -11.67 25.59 3.25
N LEU A 65 -12.06 24.53 2.52
CA LEU A 65 -13.45 24.07 2.45
C LEU A 65 -14.01 23.59 3.79
N GLU A 66 -13.20 22.92 4.61
CA GLU A 66 -13.59 22.50 5.96
C GLU A 66 -13.87 23.72 6.83
N THR A 67 -13.01 24.74 6.77
CA THR A 67 -13.20 26.02 7.48
C THR A 67 -14.49 26.74 7.04
N GLU A 68 -14.85 26.61 5.76
CA GLU A 68 -16.11 27.13 5.21
C GLU A 68 -17.34 26.25 5.50
N ASN A 69 -17.19 25.13 6.21
CA ASN A 69 -18.21 24.11 6.48
C ASN A 69 -18.83 23.48 5.21
N LYS A 70 -18.06 23.41 4.12
CA LYS A 70 -18.50 22.86 2.82
C LYS A 70 -17.91 21.48 2.51
N LEU A 71 -16.97 20.99 3.32
CA LEU A 71 -16.35 19.68 3.09
C LEU A 71 -17.39 18.55 3.10
N ASN A 72 -18.36 18.61 4.01
CA ASN A 72 -19.40 17.59 4.12
C ASN A 72 -20.28 17.49 2.86
N GLU A 73 -20.61 18.63 2.25
CA GLU A 73 -21.38 18.68 1.00
C GLU A 73 -20.58 18.07 -0.16
N LEU A 74 -19.30 18.42 -0.25
CA LEU A 74 -18.38 17.84 -1.23
C LEU A 74 -18.27 16.31 -1.03
N TRP A 75 -18.06 15.87 0.20
CA TRP A 75 -17.91 14.45 0.49
C TRP A 75 -19.19 13.68 0.16
N GLU A 76 -20.36 14.20 0.51
CA GLU A 76 -21.64 13.59 0.18
C GLU A 76 -21.85 13.45 -1.33
N LYS A 77 -21.45 14.47 -2.10
CA LYS A 77 -21.46 14.41 -3.58
C LYS A 77 -20.57 13.28 -4.10
N LEU A 78 -19.36 13.12 -3.55
CA LEU A 78 -18.44 12.05 -3.93
C LEU A 78 -18.96 10.67 -3.53
N VAL A 79 -19.57 10.54 -2.34
CA VAL A 79 -20.18 9.29 -1.88
C VAL A 79 -21.37 8.87 -2.76
N ARG A 80 -22.17 9.83 -3.23
CA ARG A 80 -23.32 9.59 -4.14
C ARG A 80 -22.94 9.43 -5.60
N ASN A 81 -21.67 9.63 -5.95
CA ASN A 81 -21.21 9.45 -7.32
C ASN A 81 -21.46 8.00 -7.77
N LYS A 82 -21.99 7.82 -8.98
CA LYS A 82 -22.28 6.49 -9.57
C LYS A 82 -21.05 5.57 -9.62
N ASP A 83 -19.85 6.15 -9.68
CA ASP A 83 -18.60 5.41 -9.72
C ASP A 83 -18.14 4.98 -8.32
N ASN A 84 -18.76 5.45 -7.23
CA ASN A 84 -18.47 5.04 -5.84
C ASN A 84 -19.05 3.65 -5.53
N THR A 85 -18.56 2.65 -6.25
CA THR A 85 -18.84 1.23 -6.05
C THR A 85 -17.53 0.52 -5.71
N LYS A 86 -17.61 -0.69 -5.13
CA LYS A 86 -16.40 -1.47 -4.82
C LYS A 86 -15.48 -1.63 -6.05
N SER A 87 -16.06 -1.77 -7.25
CA SER A 87 -15.31 -1.99 -8.48
C SER A 87 -14.75 -0.70 -9.10
N ASN A 88 -15.41 0.44 -8.90
CA ASN A 88 -15.12 1.67 -9.66
C ASN A 88 -14.63 2.85 -8.81
N SER A 89 -14.67 2.79 -7.47
CA SER A 89 -14.30 3.96 -6.63
C SER A 89 -12.87 4.43 -6.84
N GLN A 90 -12.01 3.55 -7.36
CA GLN A 90 -10.64 3.90 -7.74
C GLN A 90 -10.60 4.93 -8.89
N ILE A 91 -11.65 5.04 -9.71
CA ILE A 91 -11.80 6.10 -10.70
C ILE A 91 -11.89 7.47 -10.01
N ILE A 92 -12.69 7.57 -8.96
CA ILE A 92 -12.82 8.79 -8.17
C ILE A 92 -11.47 9.15 -7.55
N ILE A 93 -10.86 8.19 -6.85
CA ILE A 93 -9.59 8.40 -6.14
C ILE A 93 -8.46 8.83 -7.09
N ASN A 94 -8.33 8.20 -8.26
CA ASN A 94 -7.18 8.43 -9.14
C ASN A 94 -7.37 9.56 -10.15
N TRP A 95 -8.62 9.84 -10.55
CA TRP A 95 -8.92 10.67 -11.73
C TRP A 95 -9.94 11.79 -11.49
N ASN A 96 -10.73 11.77 -10.42
CA ASN A 96 -11.65 12.87 -10.15
C ASN A 96 -10.87 14.08 -9.62
N SER A 97 -10.90 15.20 -10.36
CA SER A 97 -10.19 16.42 -9.99
C SER A 97 -10.68 17.01 -8.68
N GLU A 98 -11.99 16.98 -8.42
CA GLU A 98 -12.58 17.51 -7.20
C GLU A 98 -12.11 16.73 -5.95
N PHE A 99 -11.96 15.41 -6.07
CA PHE A 99 -11.34 14.60 -5.02
C PHE A 99 -9.87 14.99 -4.83
N LYS A 100 -9.07 14.98 -5.89
CA LYS A 100 -7.61 15.22 -5.81
C LYS A 100 -7.23 16.64 -5.40
N ASP A 101 -8.09 17.61 -5.69
CA ASP A 101 -7.90 19.00 -5.30
C ASP A 101 -8.05 19.19 -3.79
N ASN A 102 -8.88 18.38 -3.13
CA ASN A 102 -9.27 18.57 -1.72
C ASN A 102 -8.71 17.50 -0.78
N PHE A 103 -8.35 16.33 -1.31
CA PHE A 103 -7.90 15.19 -0.52
C PHE A 103 -6.56 14.64 -1.01
N ILE A 104 -5.72 14.25 -0.06
CA ILE A 104 -4.53 13.44 -0.27
C ILE A 104 -4.89 12.03 0.20
N PHE A 105 -4.81 11.07 -0.72
CA PHE A 105 -4.97 9.65 -0.40
C PHE A 105 -3.80 8.85 -0.94
N ASN A 106 -2.91 8.41 -0.06
CA ASN A 106 -1.77 7.57 -0.40
C ASN A 106 -2.00 6.16 0.14
N PHE A 107 -1.47 5.17 -0.57
CA PHE A 107 -1.57 3.76 -0.19
C PHE A 107 -0.45 2.95 -0.85
N HIS A 108 -0.11 1.79 -0.28
CA HIS A 108 0.93 0.91 -0.81
C HIS A 108 0.54 0.30 -2.16
N LYS A 109 1.46 0.22 -3.12
CA LYS A 109 1.23 -0.50 -4.39
C LYS A 109 1.38 -2.01 -4.16
N LEU A 110 0.41 -2.82 -4.58
CA LEU A 110 0.38 -4.26 -4.27
C LEU A 110 1.27 -5.12 -5.19
N ASN A 111 2.52 -4.72 -5.44
CA ASN A 111 3.49 -5.49 -6.20
C ASN A 111 4.58 -6.08 -5.29
N GLY A 112 5.18 -7.20 -5.71
CA GLY A 112 6.32 -7.80 -5.01
C GLY A 112 6.00 -8.84 -3.94
N PHE A 113 4.74 -9.24 -3.76
CA PHE A 113 4.32 -10.22 -2.74
C PHE A 113 4.27 -11.68 -3.22
N GLY A 114 4.78 -11.99 -4.41
CA GLY A 114 4.84 -13.37 -4.95
C GLY A 114 3.53 -13.91 -5.53
N SER A 115 2.42 -13.19 -5.35
CA SER A 115 1.13 -13.43 -6.01
C SER A 115 0.51 -12.10 -6.45
N SER A 116 -0.51 -12.16 -7.31
CA SER A 116 -1.20 -10.99 -7.84
C SER A 116 -2.32 -10.55 -6.90
N HIS A 117 -2.34 -9.26 -6.58
CA HIS A 117 -3.28 -8.65 -5.65
C HIS A 117 -3.90 -7.39 -6.21
N LYS A 118 -5.10 -7.06 -5.74
CA LYS A 118 -5.76 -5.79 -6.09
C LYS A 118 -6.50 -5.20 -4.91
N TYR A 119 -6.68 -3.88 -4.95
CA TYR A 119 -7.61 -3.20 -4.07
C TYR A 119 -9.01 -3.16 -4.66
N THR A 120 -9.98 -3.11 -3.77
CA THR A 120 -11.26 -2.44 -4.02
C THR A 120 -11.40 -1.33 -2.98
N PHE A 121 -12.01 -0.22 -3.37
CA PHE A 121 -12.24 0.93 -2.49
C PHE A 121 -13.71 1.28 -2.47
N LYS A 122 -14.14 1.97 -1.41
CA LYS A 122 -15.43 2.64 -1.36
C LYS A 122 -15.39 3.81 -0.39
N LEU A 123 -15.79 4.98 -0.87
CA LEU A 123 -15.94 6.19 -0.06
C LEU A 123 -17.21 6.04 0.79
N ILE A 124 -17.09 6.29 2.08
CA ILE A 124 -18.15 6.13 3.08
C ILE A 124 -18.10 7.26 4.12
N TRP A 125 -19.16 7.35 4.92
CA TRP A 125 -19.15 8.06 6.19
C TRP A 125 -18.88 7.06 7.31
N ASP A 126 -17.95 7.39 8.20
CA ASP A 126 -17.78 6.71 9.48
C ASP A 126 -18.01 7.71 10.62
N ASN A 127 -19.15 7.59 11.32
CA ASN A 127 -19.52 8.47 12.43
C ASN A 127 -19.33 9.97 12.13
N GLN A 128 -19.81 10.43 10.96
CA GLN A 128 -19.69 11.81 10.47
C GLN A 128 -18.27 12.24 10.06
N THR A 129 -17.32 11.31 10.01
CA THR A 129 -16.00 11.54 9.43
C THR A 129 -15.93 10.93 8.03
N PRO A 130 -15.44 11.66 7.01
CA PRO A 130 -15.12 11.07 5.72
C PRO A 130 -14.15 9.89 5.87
N ALA A 131 -14.43 8.76 5.22
CA ALA A 131 -13.56 7.59 5.29
C ALA A 131 -13.54 6.78 4.00
N ILE A 132 -12.43 6.10 3.73
CA ILE A 132 -12.27 5.21 2.59
C ILE A 132 -12.12 3.79 3.12
N SER A 133 -13.14 2.98 2.89
CA SER A 133 -13.05 1.53 3.11
C SER A 133 -12.30 0.86 1.97
N TYR A 134 -11.52 -0.17 2.28
CA TYR A 134 -10.74 -0.91 1.30
C TYR A 134 -10.73 -2.41 1.59
N GLN A 135 -10.55 -3.20 0.53
CA GLN A 135 -10.31 -4.63 0.61
C GLN A 135 -9.10 -5.00 -0.25
N ILE A 136 -8.28 -5.92 0.24
CA ILE A 136 -7.17 -6.53 -0.49
C ILE A 136 -7.62 -7.92 -0.92
N LEU A 137 -7.55 -8.19 -2.22
CA LEU A 137 -8.02 -9.42 -2.83
C LEU A 137 -6.86 -10.13 -3.55
N CYS A 138 -6.72 -11.43 -3.33
CA CYS A 138 -5.80 -12.28 -4.07
C CYS A 138 -6.43 -12.67 -5.42
N VAL A 139 -5.90 -12.12 -6.52
CA VAL A 139 -6.41 -12.34 -7.88
C VAL A 139 -6.20 -13.79 -8.30
N ASP A 140 -5.05 -14.36 -7.98
CA ASP A 140 -4.66 -15.74 -8.31
C ASP A 140 -5.53 -16.80 -7.60
N ARG A 141 -6.26 -16.39 -6.56
CA ARG A 141 -7.22 -17.23 -5.82
C ARG A 141 -8.67 -16.76 -6.02
N ASN A 142 -9.01 -16.37 -7.25
CA ASN A 142 -10.37 -15.97 -7.63
C ASN A 142 -10.94 -14.80 -6.80
N ASN A 143 -10.12 -13.79 -6.53
CA ASN A 143 -10.45 -12.63 -5.70
C ASN A 143 -10.81 -12.99 -4.26
N GLU A 144 -10.14 -14.00 -3.69
CA GLU A 144 -10.25 -14.34 -2.26
C GLU A 144 -9.86 -13.12 -1.40
N LEU A 145 -10.69 -12.82 -0.40
CA LEU A 145 -10.47 -11.71 0.52
C LEU A 145 -9.32 -12.04 1.47
N GLU A 146 -8.27 -11.22 1.43
CA GLU A 146 -7.13 -11.36 2.34
C GLU A 146 -7.24 -10.43 3.54
N TYR A 147 -7.69 -9.21 3.30
CA TYR A 147 -7.82 -8.19 4.33
C TYR A 147 -8.88 -7.16 3.97
N GLN A 148 -9.50 -6.58 5.00
CA GLN A 148 -10.38 -5.43 4.85
C GLN A 148 -10.11 -4.42 5.97
N GLY A 149 -10.17 -3.15 5.61
CA GLY A 149 -9.91 -2.06 6.53
C GLY A 149 -10.59 -0.77 6.09
N MET A 150 -10.30 0.29 6.83
CA MET A 150 -10.79 1.62 6.57
C MET A 150 -9.76 2.65 7.01
N VAL A 151 -9.64 3.72 6.25
CA VAL A 151 -8.82 4.89 6.58
C VAL A 151 -9.76 6.07 6.77
N LYS A 152 -9.73 6.69 7.95
CA LYS A 152 -10.52 7.90 8.23
C LYS A 152 -9.73 9.13 7.81
N LEU A 153 -10.45 10.18 7.44
CA LEU A 153 -9.82 11.46 7.17
C LEU A 153 -9.23 12.03 8.45
N GLU A 154 -7.93 12.30 8.42
CA GLU A 154 -7.23 13.02 9.46
C GLU A 154 -7.47 14.52 9.27
N ILE A 155 -8.18 15.14 10.23
CA ILE A 155 -8.36 16.58 10.31
C ILE A 155 -7.30 17.08 11.31
N GLN A 156 -6.36 17.90 10.82
CA GLN A 156 -5.30 18.52 11.61
C GLN A 156 -5.69 19.92 12.05
#